data_AF-A0A160T8Z7-F1
#
_entry.id   AF-A0A160T8Z7-F1
#
_cell.length_a   1.000
_cell.length_b   1.000
_cell.length_c   1.000
_cell.angle_alpha   90.00
_cell.angle_beta   90.00
_cell.angle_gamma   90.00
#
_symmetry.space_group_name_H-M   'P 1'
#
loop_
_entity.id
_entity.type
_entity.pdbx_description
1 polymer ?
#
loop_
_entity_poly.entity_id
_entity_poly.type
_entity_poly.pdbx_seq_one_letter_code
_entity_poly.pdbx_strand_id
1 'polypeptide(L)'
;MAERKEFIGRLIVAGPTRTMTGEANGYVVEAEAIRRAVAEGLFRGLACFADHAAGGESPAVRRLVGVWHDVVYDEADAAAVGRLRAYDTAETRPVVELLEQVLEEQGLDEAAGPDLGVSIVFYPQLAGDGRTVRGMAMVESADLVMFPASGGSRIVGRMTNDE
;
A
#
# COMPACT_ATOMS: atom_id res chain seq x y z
N MET A 1 22.74 6.27 -15.04
CA MET A 1 22.07 5.82 -13.81
C MET A 1 21.28 4.59 -14.19
N ALA A 2 21.34 3.50 -13.41
CA ALA A 2 20.47 2.36 -13.65
C ALA A 2 19.01 2.80 -13.57
N GLU A 3 18.18 2.26 -14.46
CA GLU A 3 16.76 2.54 -14.48
C GLU A 3 16.11 1.95 -13.22
N ARG A 4 15.34 2.77 -12.50
CA ARG A 4 14.71 2.33 -11.25
C ARG A 4 13.50 1.47 -11.57
N LYS A 5 13.36 0.37 -10.85
CA LYS A 5 12.19 -0.52 -10.97
C LYS A 5 10.94 0.23 -10.52
N GLU A 6 9.87 0.15 -11.32
CA GLU A 6 8.56 0.68 -10.99
C GLU A 6 7.50 -0.42 -10.90
N PHE A 7 6.63 -0.31 -9.90
CA PHE A 7 5.55 -1.26 -9.62
C PHE A 7 4.21 -0.54 -9.54
N ILE A 8 3.12 -1.24 -9.87
CA ILE A 8 1.75 -0.76 -9.68
C ILE A 8 1.21 -1.38 -8.40
N GLY A 9 0.62 -0.58 -7.52
CA GLY A 9 0.01 -1.06 -6.29
C GLY A 9 -1.39 -0.51 -6.08
N ARG A 10 -2.26 -1.34 -5.49
CA ARG A 10 -3.48 -0.91 -4.79
C ARG A 10 -3.10 -0.64 -3.35
N LEU A 11 -3.08 0.63 -2.97
CA LEU A 11 -2.59 1.10 -1.66
C LEU A 11 -3.64 0.84 -0.57
N ILE A 12 -4.91 1.16 -0.88
CA ILE A 12 -6.06 0.88 -0.02
C ILE A 12 -7.29 0.60 -0.88
N VAL A 13 -8.07 -0.42 -0.48
CA VAL A 13 -9.37 -0.76 -1.05
C VAL A 13 -10.46 -0.52 -0.01
N ALA A 14 -11.59 0.04 -0.44
CA ALA A 14 -12.75 0.25 0.42
C ALA A 14 -13.29 -1.09 0.98
N GLY A 15 -13.90 -1.02 2.17
CA GLY A 15 -14.48 -2.18 2.84
C GLY A 15 -13.89 -2.45 4.23
N PRO A 16 -14.19 -3.62 4.82
CA PRO A 16 -13.70 -3.97 6.15
C PRO A 16 -12.19 -4.22 6.13
N THR A 17 -11.51 -3.74 7.16
CA THR A 17 -10.13 -4.13 7.44
C THR A 17 -10.08 -5.36 8.34
N ARG A 18 -9.03 -6.15 8.17
CA ARG A 18 -8.78 -7.37 8.93
C ARG A 18 -7.65 -7.20 9.94
N THR A 19 -7.68 -7.99 11.00
CA THR A 19 -6.57 -8.18 11.92
C THR A 19 -5.47 -9.03 11.27
N MET A 20 -4.31 -9.16 11.93
CA MET A 20 -3.25 -10.09 11.49
C MET A 20 -3.73 -11.55 11.45
N THR A 21 -4.75 -11.92 12.22
CA THR A 21 -5.37 -13.25 12.20
C THR A 21 -6.44 -13.40 11.11
N GLY A 22 -6.68 -12.35 10.32
CA GLY A 22 -7.64 -12.36 9.21
C GLY A 22 -9.08 -12.02 9.60
N GLU A 23 -9.36 -11.73 10.87
CA GLU A 23 -10.71 -11.42 11.33
C GLU A 23 -11.11 -9.99 10.93
N ALA A 24 -12.32 -9.84 10.38
CA ALA A 24 -12.90 -8.53 10.03
C ALA A 24 -13.36 -7.77 11.29
N ASN A 25 -12.41 -7.32 12.11
CA ASN A 25 -12.66 -6.64 13.38
C ASN A 25 -11.97 -5.26 13.47
N GLY A 26 -11.51 -4.73 12.34
CA GLY A 26 -10.90 -3.41 12.26
C GLY A 26 -11.89 -2.31 11.88
N TYR A 27 -11.45 -1.41 11.00
CA TYR A 27 -12.26 -0.33 10.45
C TYR A 27 -13.13 -0.83 9.29
N VAL A 28 -14.15 -0.04 8.94
CA VAL A 28 -14.82 -0.14 7.64
C VAL A 28 -14.51 1.14 6.87
N VAL A 29 -13.73 1.03 5.80
CA VAL A 29 -13.28 2.18 5.02
C VAL A 29 -14.24 2.46 3.88
N GLU A 30 -14.78 3.67 3.81
CA GLU A 30 -15.68 4.04 2.73
C GLU A 30 -14.92 4.40 1.45
N ALA A 31 -15.51 4.03 0.31
CA ALA A 31 -15.03 4.41 -1.01
C ALA A 31 -14.83 5.92 -1.15
N GLU A 32 -15.77 6.70 -0.61
CA GLU A 32 -15.72 8.16 -0.64
C GLU A 32 -14.59 8.74 0.22
N ALA A 33 -14.22 8.08 1.32
CA ALA A 33 -13.08 8.48 2.14
C ALA A 33 -11.77 8.39 1.35
N ILE A 34 -11.61 7.30 0.58
CA ILE A 34 -10.45 7.08 -0.28
C ILE A 34 -10.44 8.08 -1.44
N ARG A 35 -11.57 8.23 -2.14
CA ARG A 35 -11.73 9.17 -3.26
C ARG A 35 -11.32 10.60 -2.86
N ARG A 36 -11.81 11.08 -1.72
CA ARG A 36 -11.46 12.42 -1.20
C ARG A 36 -9.98 12.54 -0.86
N ALA A 37 -9.42 11.55 -0.15
CA ALA A 37 -8.00 11.54 0.20
C ALA A 37 -7.09 11.61 -1.03
N VAL A 38 -7.45 10.92 -2.12
CA VAL A 38 -6.74 11.03 -3.40
C VAL A 38 -6.91 12.42 -4.02
N ALA A 39 -8.13 12.94 -4.10
CA ALA A 39 -8.42 14.26 -4.68
C ALA A 39 -7.71 15.41 -3.92
N GLU A 40 -7.63 15.31 -2.60
CA GLU A 40 -6.92 16.25 -1.72
C GLU A 40 -5.39 16.09 -1.79
N GLY A 41 -4.90 15.03 -2.45
CA GLY A 41 -3.48 14.79 -2.65
C GLY A 41 -2.76 14.21 -1.44
N LEU A 42 -3.47 13.57 -0.50
CA LEU A 42 -2.87 12.98 0.70
C LEU A 42 -1.88 11.85 0.40
N PHE A 43 -1.93 11.27 -0.80
CA PHE A 43 -1.03 10.23 -1.28
C PHE A 43 0.17 10.75 -2.10
N ARG A 44 0.35 12.08 -2.23
CA ARG A 44 1.45 12.64 -3.05
C ARG A 44 2.80 12.44 -2.38
N GLY A 45 3.75 11.83 -3.09
CA GLY A 45 5.13 11.65 -2.61
C GLY A 45 5.22 10.76 -1.37
N LEU A 46 4.27 9.84 -1.22
CA LEU A 46 4.13 9.02 -0.02
C LEU A 46 5.29 8.03 0.09
N ALA A 47 5.90 7.94 1.26
CA ALA A 47 6.99 7.00 1.51
C ALA A 47 6.49 5.55 1.48
N CYS A 48 7.36 4.66 1.04
CA CYS A 48 7.18 3.21 1.13
C CYS A 48 8.35 2.62 1.91
N PHE A 49 8.07 2.02 3.06
CA PHE A 49 9.00 1.27 3.88
C PHE A 49 8.76 -0.24 3.73
N ALA A 50 9.79 -1.03 4.04
CA ALA A 50 9.63 -2.45 4.32
C ALA A 50 9.21 -2.59 5.79
N ASP A 51 8.00 -3.08 6.04
CA ASP A 51 7.25 -3.05 7.31
C ASP A 51 7.00 -1.66 7.90
N HIS A 52 5.85 -1.54 8.59
CA HIS A 52 5.53 -0.40 9.43
C HIS A 52 6.52 -0.25 10.59
N ALA A 53 6.74 0.99 11.04
CA ALA A 53 7.30 1.21 12.37
C ALA A 53 6.34 0.67 13.44
N ALA A 54 6.88 0.07 14.50
CA ALA A 54 6.06 -0.35 15.63
C ALA A 54 5.41 0.87 16.30
N GLY A 55 4.26 0.67 16.96
CA GLY A 55 3.55 1.76 17.63
C GLY A 55 4.46 2.49 18.62
N GLY A 56 4.62 3.80 18.42
CA GLY A 56 5.49 4.66 19.24
C GLY A 56 6.94 4.77 18.75
N GLU A 57 7.31 4.08 17.67
CA GLU A 57 8.60 4.24 17.00
C GLU A 57 8.49 5.15 15.77
N SER A 58 9.61 5.76 15.39
CA SER A 58 9.71 6.49 14.12
C SER A 58 10.15 5.56 12.98
N PRO A 59 9.66 5.76 11.74
CA PRO A 59 10.15 5.04 10.57
C PRO A 59 11.67 5.18 10.42
N ALA A 60 12.35 4.07 10.13
CA ALA A 60 13.79 4.06 9.95
C ALA A 60 14.15 4.25 8.48
N VAL A 61 14.97 5.27 8.16
CA VAL A 61 15.41 5.58 6.78
C VAL A 61 16.04 4.37 6.07
N ARG A 62 16.75 3.49 6.79
CA ARG A 62 17.34 2.26 6.24
C ARG A 62 16.31 1.26 5.70
N ARG A 63 15.03 1.40 6.06
CA ARG A 63 13.92 0.55 5.63
C ARG A 63 13.15 1.19 4.46
N LEU A 64 13.54 2.38 3.99
CA LEU A 64 12.88 3.08 2.90
C LEU A 64 13.12 2.35 1.57
N VAL A 65 12.07 1.76 1.03
CA VAL A 65 12.07 1.02 -0.24
C VAL A 65 11.93 1.96 -1.42
N GLY A 66 11.08 2.98 -1.31
CA GLY A 66 10.74 3.82 -2.45
C GLY A 66 9.78 4.95 -2.13
N VAL A 67 9.20 5.50 -3.18
CA VAL A 67 8.19 6.56 -3.10
C VAL A 67 7.03 6.25 -4.05
N TRP A 68 5.82 6.45 -3.57
CA TRP A 68 4.61 6.38 -4.37
C TRP A 68 4.37 7.67 -5.13
N HIS A 69 3.99 7.55 -6.39
CA HIS A 69 3.61 8.65 -7.27
C HIS A 69 2.45 8.26 -8.17
N ASP A 70 1.89 9.25 -8.86
CA ASP A 70 0.76 9.11 -9.78
C ASP A 70 -0.41 8.33 -9.17
N VAL A 71 -0.69 8.59 -7.89
CA VAL A 71 -1.78 7.93 -7.17
C VAL A 71 -3.11 8.50 -7.65
N VAL A 72 -3.97 7.61 -8.14
CA VAL A 72 -5.31 7.91 -8.65
C VAL A 72 -6.35 7.07 -7.94
N TYR A 73 -7.59 7.52 -7.99
CA TYR A 73 -8.72 6.75 -7.51
C TYR A 73 -9.23 5.88 -8.65
N ASP A 74 -9.31 4.58 -8.41
CA ASP A 74 -9.93 3.61 -9.30
C ASP A 74 -11.40 3.39 -8.87
N GLU A 75 -12.31 3.77 -9.77
CA GLU A 75 -13.75 3.62 -9.58
C GLU A 75 -14.20 2.17 -9.54
N ALA A 76 -13.57 1.29 -10.32
CA ALA A 76 -14.01 -0.09 -10.48
C ALA A 76 -13.76 -0.90 -9.20
N ASP A 77 -12.58 -0.71 -8.63
CA ASP A 77 -12.15 -1.39 -7.41
C ASP A 77 -12.43 -0.59 -6.13
N ALA A 78 -12.93 0.64 -6.26
CA ALA A 78 -13.06 1.61 -5.15
C ALA A 78 -11.76 1.72 -4.34
N ALA A 79 -10.65 1.94 -5.04
CA ALA A 79 -9.29 1.83 -4.50
C ALA A 79 -8.42 3.05 -4.81
N ALA A 80 -7.41 3.30 -3.98
CA ALA A 80 -6.29 4.16 -4.37
C ALA A 80 -5.22 3.31 -5.06
N VAL A 81 -4.90 3.63 -6.31
CA VAL A 81 -3.90 2.93 -7.13
C VAL A 81 -2.74 3.86 -7.41
N GLY A 82 -1.51 3.39 -7.21
CA GLY A 82 -0.31 4.21 -7.38
C GLY A 82 0.85 3.46 -8.01
N ARG A 83 1.89 4.22 -8.36
CA ARG A 83 3.16 3.70 -8.88
C ARG A 83 4.22 3.82 -7.80
N LEU A 84 4.89 2.71 -7.47
CA LEU A 84 6.03 2.70 -6.55
C LEU A 84 7.31 2.77 -7.37
N ARG A 85 8.07 3.86 -7.21
CA ARG A 85 9.45 3.93 -7.68
C ARG A 85 10.39 3.44 -6.60
N ALA A 86 10.94 2.24 -6.79
CA ALA A 86 11.90 1.67 -5.85
C ALA A 86 13.27 2.37 -5.94
N TYR A 87 13.91 2.58 -4.79
CA TYR A 87 15.31 2.97 -4.75
C TYR A 87 16.21 1.77 -5.03
N ASP A 88 17.33 2.00 -5.72
CA ASP A 88 18.34 0.99 -5.98
C ASP A 88 19.53 1.20 -5.03
N THR A 89 19.47 0.57 -3.85
CA THR A 89 20.55 0.54 -2.86
C THR A 89 20.86 -0.89 -2.45
N ALA A 90 21.97 -1.11 -1.74
CA ALA A 90 22.33 -2.44 -1.26
C ALA A 90 21.28 -3.01 -0.29
N GLU A 91 20.63 -2.15 0.48
CA GLU A 91 19.61 -2.50 1.47
C GLU A 91 18.24 -2.79 0.83
N THR A 92 17.89 -2.10 -0.26
CA THR A 92 16.57 -2.27 -0.91
C THR A 92 16.55 -3.40 -1.93
N ARG A 93 17.68 -3.74 -2.57
CA ARG A 93 17.76 -4.80 -3.60
C ARG A 93 17.15 -6.13 -3.16
N PRO A 94 17.47 -6.70 -1.98
CA PRO A 94 16.88 -7.97 -1.56
C PRO A 94 15.36 -7.92 -1.41
N VAL A 95 14.82 -6.78 -0.93
CA VAL A 95 13.37 -6.60 -0.78
C VAL A 95 12.70 -6.52 -2.15
N VAL A 96 13.31 -5.78 -3.10
CA VAL A 96 12.77 -5.61 -4.44
C VAL A 96 12.84 -6.91 -5.25
N GLU A 97 13.93 -7.67 -5.15
CA GLU A 97 14.08 -8.99 -5.79
C GLU A 97 13.10 -10.02 -5.21
N LEU A 98 12.84 -9.98 -3.90
CA LEU A 98 11.79 -10.81 -3.28
C LEU A 98 10.40 -10.41 -3.78
N LEU A 99 10.10 -9.12 -3.86
CA LEU A 99 8.82 -8.63 -4.36
C LEU A 99 8.56 -9.08 -5.80
N GLU A 100 9.58 -9.04 -6.67
CA GLU A 100 9.46 -9.54 -8.04
C GLU A 100 9.11 -11.02 -8.09
N GLN A 101 9.78 -11.85 -7.28
CA GLN A 101 9.48 -13.30 -7.21
C GLN A 101 8.07 -13.57 -6.70
N VAL A 102 7.63 -12.85 -5.66
CA VAL A 102 6.25 -12.98 -5.15
C VAL A 102 5.23 -12.56 -6.20
N LEU A 103 5.50 -11.50 -6.97
CA LEU A 103 4.62 -11.06 -8.05
C LEU A 103 4.54 -12.06 -9.20
N GLU A 104 5.67 -12.68 -9.55
CA GLU A 104 5.71 -13.74 -10.55
C GLU A 104 4.89 -14.95 -10.08
N GLU A 105 5.01 -15.36 -8.82
CA GLU A 105 4.22 -16.44 -8.23
C GLU A 105 2.72 -16.10 -8.18
N GLN A 106 2.35 -14.90 -7.72
CA GLN A 106 0.97 -14.44 -7.64
C GLN A 106 0.32 -14.22 -9.02
N GLY A 107 1.12 -13.87 -10.04
CA GLY A 107 0.64 -13.77 -11.42
C GLY A 107 0.30 -15.13 -12.05
N LEU A 108 0.86 -16.22 -11.52
CA LEU A 108 0.54 -17.59 -11.93
C LEU A 108 -0.69 -18.13 -11.18
N ASP A 109 -0.87 -17.75 -9.92
CA ASP A 109 -2.04 -18.06 -9.10
C ASP A 109 -2.20 -16.98 -8.01
N GLU A 110 -3.32 -16.26 -8.03
CA GLU A 110 -3.59 -15.15 -7.09
C GLU A 110 -3.63 -15.62 -5.62
N ALA A 111 -3.85 -16.92 -5.38
CA ALA A 111 -3.81 -17.52 -4.06
C ALA A 111 -2.44 -18.13 -3.69
N ALA A 112 -1.47 -18.13 -4.62
CA ALA A 112 -0.13 -18.62 -4.38
C ALA A 112 0.76 -17.56 -3.72
N GLY A 113 1.69 -18.03 -2.89
CA GLY A 113 2.69 -17.20 -2.24
C GLY A 113 2.25 -16.62 -0.87
N PRO A 114 3.16 -15.87 -0.22
CA PRO A 114 2.86 -15.21 1.05
C PRO A 114 1.80 -14.12 0.88
N ASP A 115 1.06 -13.83 1.96
CA ASP A 115 0.14 -12.69 2.08
C ASP A 115 0.92 -11.37 2.23
N LEU A 116 1.71 -11.05 1.20
CA LEU A 116 2.49 -9.83 1.07
C LEU A 116 1.66 -8.79 0.29
N GLY A 117 1.54 -7.59 0.84
CA GLY A 117 0.82 -6.52 0.17
C GLY A 117 1.19 -5.15 0.67
N VAL A 118 0.27 -4.20 0.49
CA VAL A 118 0.46 -2.80 0.88
C VAL A 118 -0.45 -2.48 2.06
N SER A 119 0.06 -1.75 3.04
CA SER A 119 -0.75 -1.25 4.15
C SER A 119 -0.42 0.21 4.40
N ILE A 120 -1.45 1.03 4.61
CA ILE A 120 -1.26 2.46 4.85
C ILE A 120 -1.23 2.77 6.35
N VAL A 121 -0.37 3.69 6.75
CA VAL A 121 -0.47 4.37 8.05
C VAL A 121 -1.23 5.66 7.81
N PHE A 122 -2.34 5.87 8.52
CA PHE A 122 -3.20 7.03 8.29
C PHE A 122 -3.96 7.43 9.56
N TYR A 123 -4.46 8.66 9.55
CA TYR A 123 -5.23 9.24 10.66
C TYR A 123 -6.71 9.32 10.25
N PRO A 124 -7.57 8.41 10.74
CA PRO A 124 -8.96 8.31 10.29
C PRO A 124 -9.85 9.41 10.87
N GLN A 125 -10.81 9.85 10.07
CA GLN A 125 -12.00 10.57 10.53
C GLN A 125 -13.15 9.57 10.63
N LEU A 126 -13.53 9.25 11.86
CA LEU A 126 -14.49 8.18 12.16
C LEU A 126 -15.93 8.72 12.22
N ALA A 127 -16.88 7.89 11.83
CA ALA A 127 -18.30 8.09 12.14
C ALA A 127 -18.56 7.90 13.64
N GLY A 128 -19.78 8.20 14.07
CA GLY A 128 -20.20 8.06 15.48
C GLY A 128 -20.14 6.63 16.03
N ASP A 129 -20.02 5.61 15.17
CA ASP A 129 -19.82 4.21 15.57
C ASP A 129 -18.38 3.88 15.97
N GLY A 130 -17.44 4.81 15.77
CA GLY A 130 -16.02 4.63 16.07
C GLY A 130 -15.29 3.60 15.20
N ARG A 131 -15.91 3.11 14.11
CA ARG A 131 -15.34 2.08 13.23
C ARG A 131 -15.41 2.43 11.75
N THR A 132 -16.41 3.18 11.33
CA THR A 132 -16.56 3.57 9.93
C THR A 132 -15.67 4.77 9.63
N VAL A 133 -14.71 4.61 8.73
CA VAL A 133 -13.82 5.69 8.26
C VAL A 133 -14.52 6.45 7.15
N ARG A 134 -14.91 7.70 7.43
CA ARG A 134 -15.59 8.63 6.51
C ARG A 134 -14.63 9.59 5.79
N GLY A 135 -13.39 9.66 6.26
CA GLY A 135 -12.34 10.51 5.70
C GLY A 135 -10.98 10.19 6.30
N MET A 136 -9.93 10.81 5.77
CA MET A 136 -8.56 10.67 6.25
C MET A 136 -8.01 12.08 6.47
N ALA A 137 -7.51 12.37 7.67
CA ALA A 137 -6.87 13.64 7.95
C ALA A 137 -5.44 13.71 7.39
N MET A 138 -4.79 12.55 7.29
CA MET A 138 -3.42 12.38 6.79
C MET A 138 -3.20 10.92 6.40
N VAL A 139 -2.36 10.70 5.39
CA VAL A 139 -1.72 9.40 5.09
C VAL A 139 -0.22 9.60 5.24
N GLU A 140 0.41 8.82 6.12
CA GLU A 140 1.81 8.97 6.50
C GLU A 140 2.75 8.13 5.61
N SER A 141 2.35 6.88 5.35
CA SER A 141 3.09 5.95 4.50
C SER A 141 2.16 4.92 3.85
N ALA A 142 2.65 4.23 2.84
CA ALA A 142 2.05 3.03 2.27
C ALA A 142 3.15 1.98 2.11
N ASP A 143 3.19 1.03 3.02
CA ASP A 143 4.36 0.19 3.26
C ASP A 143 4.13 -1.24 2.79
N LEU A 144 5.21 -1.90 2.39
CA LEU A 144 5.21 -3.32 2.07
C LEU A 144 5.14 -4.11 3.37
N VAL A 145 4.08 -4.88 3.56
CA VAL A 145 3.84 -5.63 4.81
C VAL A 145 3.32 -7.03 4.53
N MET A 146 3.55 -7.92 5.49
CA MET A 146 2.79 -9.16 5.62
C MET A 146 1.43 -8.88 6.24
N PHE A 147 0.39 -9.57 5.76
CA PHE A 147 -0.99 -9.51 6.27
C PHE A 147 -1.57 -8.09 6.27
N PRO A 148 -1.68 -7.42 5.10
CA PRO A 148 -2.21 -6.06 5.01
C PRO A 148 -3.64 -5.98 5.56
N ALA A 149 -3.92 -4.88 6.25
CA ALA A 149 -5.21 -4.65 6.90
C ALA A 149 -6.35 -4.56 5.88
N SER A 150 -6.14 -3.98 4.71
CA SER A 150 -7.09 -4.07 3.59
C SER A 150 -6.74 -5.30 2.75
N GLY A 151 -7.62 -6.29 2.70
CA GLY A 151 -7.37 -7.55 1.98
C GLY A 151 -7.21 -7.40 0.46
N GLY A 152 -7.64 -6.28 -0.11
CA GLY A 152 -7.44 -5.95 -1.52
C GLY A 152 -6.12 -5.23 -1.81
N SER A 153 -5.42 -4.71 -0.79
CA SER A 153 -4.21 -3.92 -0.98
C SER A 153 -2.99 -4.76 -1.26
N ARG A 154 -2.39 -4.55 -2.43
CA ARG A 154 -1.25 -5.35 -2.91
C ARG A 154 -0.52 -4.67 -4.05
N ILE A 155 0.68 -5.15 -4.35
CA ILE A 155 1.32 -4.88 -5.64
C ILE A 155 0.62 -5.74 -6.69
N VAL A 156 0.21 -5.14 -7.80
CA VAL A 156 -0.63 -5.77 -8.85
C VAL A 156 0.09 -5.91 -10.18
N GLY A 157 1.30 -5.39 -10.30
CA GLY A 157 2.07 -5.51 -11.52
C GLY A 157 3.37 -4.72 -11.50
N ARG A 158 4.14 -4.87 -12.57
CA ARG A 158 5.38 -4.16 -12.85
C ARG A 158 5.20 -3.29 -14.09
N MET A 159 5.84 -2.12 -14.09
CA MET A 159 6.05 -1.36 -15.33
C MET A 159 7.21 -2.00 -16.11
N THR A 160 6.92 -2.50 -17.30
CA THR A 160 7.93 -2.84 -18.31
C THR A 160 8.12 -1.63 -19.21
N ASN A 161 9.36 -1.25 -19.52
CA ASN A 161 9.66 -0.06 -20.34
C ASN A 161 9.38 -0.24 -21.85
N ASP A 162 8.42 -1.09 -22.20
CA ASP A 162 8.07 -1.45 -23.59
C ASP A 162 6.76 -0.79 -24.07
N GLU A 163 6.43 0.41 -23.59
CA GLU A 163 5.44 1.32 -24.21
C GLU A 163 5.90 2.78 -24.25
#